data_AF-A0A2P0AWZ3-F1
#
_entry.id   AF-A0A2P0AWZ3-F1
#
_cell.length_a   1.000
_cell.length_b   1.000
_cell.length_c   1.000
_cell.angle_alpha   90.00
_cell.angle_beta   90.00
_cell.angle_gamma   90.00
#
_symmetry.space_group_name_H-M   'P 1'
#
loop_
_entity.id
_entity.type
_entity.pdbx_description
1 polymer ?
#
loop_
_entity_poly.entity_id
_entity_poly.type
_entity_poly.pdbx_seq_one_letter_code
_entity_poly.pdbx_strand_id
1 'polypeptide(L)'
;MKNIALVAAMGALALAQPAMAQDESATEEATEDTQAELQQADPDEAGQSAGVALAELMGAIFSAEPLTAEQEARLPEAGAAANALVPEGIYGRMMREMMDGTVGGLFGMILEQGDAMSSLDLADYTGLYGEEVDALTEDQRRELTTIFDPVYQERMEAEMTAMTDMMERVFGSLEPGLREGLSRALATRFSTDELDAINAFFATPAGAKYAGESLIMFTDPQIMASVGQAMPALMQEMPALFGGEGDTAGDLPSPRRYDDLTPSEQRRAAELLGVDQPTLRARMAEAEEAKAEEAAAEGGAPADDAWSDDDQAIPDVETEETSDAFEEAMEEVGA
;
A
#
# COMPACT_ATOMS: atom_id res chain seq x y z
N MET A 1 2.55 -14.52 -63.77
CA MET A 1 3.66 -15.23 -64.45
C MET A 1 4.92 -14.89 -63.65
N LYS A 2 5.25 -15.57 -62.55
CA LYS A 2 5.84 -16.92 -62.37
C LYS A 2 7.27 -17.04 -62.93
N ASN A 3 8.24 -17.24 -62.00
CA ASN A 3 9.46 -18.06 -62.03
C ASN A 3 10.59 -17.33 -61.25
N ILE A 4 10.87 -17.62 -59.97
CA ILE A 4 11.57 -18.79 -59.38
C ILE A 4 12.95 -19.05 -60.03
N ALA A 5 14.02 -18.83 -59.27
CA ALA A 5 15.24 -19.63 -59.31
C ALA A 5 15.94 -19.61 -57.93
N LEU A 6 15.89 -20.77 -57.28
CA LEU A 6 16.58 -21.19 -56.07
C LEU A 6 17.90 -21.85 -56.51
N VAL A 7 19.04 -21.51 -55.88
CA VAL A 7 20.22 -22.38 -55.86
C VAL A 7 20.85 -22.35 -54.46
N ALA A 8 20.76 -23.52 -53.83
CA ALA A 8 21.53 -23.92 -52.67
C ALA A 8 22.92 -24.40 -53.10
N ALA A 9 23.94 -24.15 -52.28
CA ALA A 9 25.19 -24.89 -52.31
C ALA A 9 25.72 -25.07 -50.88
N MET A 10 25.57 -26.31 -50.39
CA MET A 10 26.25 -26.87 -49.23
C MET A 10 27.76 -26.94 -49.50
N GLY A 11 28.57 -26.60 -48.51
CA GLY A 11 30.00 -26.83 -48.49
C GLY A 11 30.44 -27.18 -47.08
N ALA A 12 30.41 -28.47 -46.76
CA ALA A 12 30.94 -29.04 -45.53
C ALA A 12 32.48 -29.12 -45.61
N LEU A 13 33.16 -28.79 -44.51
CA LEU A 13 34.42 -29.43 -44.14
C LEU A 13 34.50 -29.57 -42.62
N ALA A 14 34.37 -30.82 -42.17
CA ALA A 14 34.71 -31.32 -40.84
C ALA A 14 36.25 -31.23 -40.63
N LEU A 15 36.85 -31.31 -39.44
CA LEU A 15 36.75 -32.30 -38.37
C LEU A 15 37.49 -31.74 -37.13
N ALA A 16 37.01 -32.03 -35.92
CA ALA A 16 37.79 -32.73 -34.87
C ALA A 16 37.05 -32.71 -33.53
N GLN A 17 36.36 -33.81 -33.23
CA GLN A 17 36.25 -34.37 -31.88
C GLN A 17 37.02 -35.70 -31.85
N PRO A 18 37.53 -36.11 -30.68
CA PRO A 18 37.46 -37.50 -30.24
C PRO A 18 36.45 -37.60 -29.07
N ALA A 19 35.37 -38.40 -29.14
CA ALA A 19 35.33 -39.87 -29.03
C ALA A 19 35.76 -40.32 -27.61
N MET A 20 35.03 -41.07 -26.77
CA MET A 20 33.90 -42.02 -26.87
C MET A 20 33.20 -42.03 -25.47
N ALA A 21 32.01 -42.57 -25.20
CA ALA A 21 31.38 -43.78 -25.71
C ALA A 21 29.86 -43.77 -25.42
N GLN A 22 29.09 -44.37 -26.33
CA GLN A 22 27.74 -44.87 -26.06
C GLN A 22 27.87 -46.26 -25.44
N ASP A 23 26.96 -46.61 -24.53
CA ASP A 23 26.34 -47.92 -24.59
C ASP A 23 24.85 -47.79 -24.23
N GLU A 24 24.04 -48.50 -24.99
CA GLU A 24 22.58 -48.47 -25.01
C GLU A 24 22.14 -49.88 -24.62
N SER A 25 21.53 -50.07 -23.45
CA SER A 25 20.66 -51.22 -23.21
C SER A 25 19.65 -50.97 -22.09
N ALA A 26 18.38 -51.02 -22.49
CA ALA A 26 17.24 -51.64 -21.82
C ALA A 26 17.12 -51.56 -20.28
N THR A 27 16.05 -50.86 -19.87
CA THR A 27 15.00 -51.32 -18.94
C THR A 27 15.37 -51.68 -17.49
N GLU A 28 14.55 -51.12 -16.58
CA GLU A 28 14.29 -51.50 -15.19
C GLU A 28 15.11 -50.84 -14.06
N GLU A 29 14.34 -50.21 -13.18
CA GLU A 29 14.57 -49.99 -11.74
C GLU A 29 15.69 -49.04 -11.29
N ALA A 30 15.31 -47.82 -10.90
CA ALA A 30 15.56 -47.30 -9.56
C ALA A 30 14.84 -45.94 -9.38
N THR A 31 13.71 -46.01 -8.68
CA THR A 31 13.16 -44.92 -7.89
C THR A 31 14.16 -44.45 -6.83
N GLU A 32 13.99 -43.23 -6.34
CA GLU A 32 14.63 -42.67 -5.12
C GLU A 32 16.13 -42.32 -5.25
N ASP A 33 16.44 -41.14 -5.81
CA ASP A 33 17.58 -40.35 -5.27
C ASP A 33 17.65 -38.87 -5.70
N THR A 34 16.66 -38.32 -6.41
CA THR A 34 16.64 -36.88 -6.75
C THR A 34 15.94 -36.00 -5.69
N GLN A 35 15.67 -36.53 -4.50
CA GLN A 35 15.08 -35.77 -3.38
C GLN A 35 16.03 -35.54 -2.19
N ALA A 36 17.27 -36.02 -2.25
CA ALA A 36 18.20 -36.00 -1.11
C ALA A 36 19.33 -34.94 -1.20
N GLU A 37 19.18 -33.90 -2.01
CA GLU A 37 20.10 -32.73 -2.02
C GLU A 37 19.41 -31.38 -1.76
N LEU A 38 18.20 -31.38 -1.20
CA LEU A 38 17.52 -30.16 -0.71
C LEU A 38 17.61 -29.96 0.81
N GLN A 39 18.49 -30.69 1.50
CA GLN A 39 18.58 -30.64 2.95
C GLN A 39 20.00 -30.36 3.43
N GLN A 40 20.50 -29.18 3.07
CA GLN A 40 21.53 -28.44 3.80
C GLN A 40 21.63 -27.02 3.22
N ALA A 41 20.50 -26.30 3.21
CA ALA A 41 20.53 -24.85 3.03
C ALA A 41 20.89 -24.22 4.37
N ASP A 42 22.00 -23.49 4.39
CA ASP A 42 22.38 -22.59 5.49
C ASP A 42 21.18 -21.66 5.79
N PRO A 43 20.78 -21.39 7.05
CA PRO A 43 19.69 -20.47 7.36
C PRO A 43 19.83 -19.09 6.70
N ASP A 44 21.07 -18.66 6.39
CA ASP A 44 21.35 -17.43 5.63
C ASP A 44 21.01 -17.54 4.13
N GLU A 45 21.08 -18.74 3.54
CA GLU A 45 20.68 -19.01 2.14
C GLU A 45 19.17 -19.19 1.98
N ALA A 46 18.48 -19.69 3.02
CA ALA A 46 17.02 -19.78 3.04
C ALA A 46 16.35 -18.38 3.06
N GLY A 47 16.91 -17.43 3.79
CA GLY A 47 16.46 -16.03 3.79
C GLY A 47 16.72 -15.32 2.45
N GLN A 48 17.87 -15.59 1.82
CA GLN A 48 18.21 -15.05 0.51
C GLN A 48 17.34 -15.65 -0.61
N SER A 49 17.09 -16.96 -0.59
CA SER A 49 16.23 -17.63 -1.59
C SER A 49 14.75 -17.24 -1.46
N ALA A 50 14.25 -17.02 -0.25
CA ALA A 50 12.92 -16.46 -0.03
C ALA A 50 12.80 -15.01 -0.52
N GLY A 51 13.83 -14.18 -0.27
CA GLY A 51 13.90 -12.80 -0.77
C GLY A 51 13.98 -12.73 -2.30
N VAL A 52 14.76 -13.61 -2.92
CA VAL A 52 14.85 -13.74 -4.39
C VAL A 52 13.53 -14.23 -4.98
N ALA A 53 12.90 -15.25 -4.40
CA ALA A 53 11.61 -15.76 -4.87
C ALA A 53 10.49 -14.71 -4.75
N LEU A 54 10.50 -13.90 -3.69
CA LEU A 54 9.57 -12.78 -3.54
C LEU A 54 9.85 -11.66 -4.55
N ALA A 55 11.12 -11.34 -4.80
CA ALA A 55 11.50 -10.35 -5.81
C ALA A 55 11.14 -10.82 -7.24
N GLU A 56 11.32 -12.10 -7.55
CA GLU A 56 10.91 -12.70 -8.83
C GLU A 56 9.39 -12.71 -8.99
N LEU A 57 8.65 -13.08 -7.93
CA LEU A 57 7.18 -13.02 -7.92
C LEU A 57 6.69 -11.58 -8.12
N MET A 58 7.28 -10.60 -7.43
CA MET A 58 6.96 -9.18 -7.61
C MET A 58 7.32 -8.69 -9.03
N GLY A 59 8.48 -9.09 -9.55
CA GLY A 59 8.89 -8.78 -10.92
C GLY A 59 7.94 -9.37 -11.97
N ALA A 60 7.42 -10.58 -11.73
CA ALA A 60 6.43 -11.22 -12.60
C ALA A 60 5.06 -10.52 -12.55
N ILE A 61 4.64 -10.02 -11.38
CA ILE A 61 3.38 -9.26 -11.22
C ILE A 61 3.51 -7.87 -11.86
N PHE A 62 4.66 -7.22 -11.76
CA PHE A 62 4.90 -5.85 -12.23
C PHE A 62 5.75 -5.77 -13.52
N SER A 63 5.76 -6.83 -14.34
CA SER A 63 6.49 -6.85 -15.60
C SER A 63 5.90 -5.83 -16.60
N ALA A 64 6.71 -4.82 -16.95
CA ALA A 64 6.36 -3.87 -18.01
C ALA A 64 6.64 -4.48 -19.39
N GLU A 65 5.73 -4.26 -20.34
CA GLU A 65 5.93 -4.65 -21.74
C GLU A 65 7.20 -3.96 -22.29
N PRO A 66 8.05 -4.67 -23.06
CA PRO A 66 9.22 -4.06 -23.67
C PRO A 66 8.83 -2.91 -24.59
N LEU A 67 9.67 -1.87 -24.61
CA LEU A 67 9.44 -0.71 -25.47
C LEU A 67 9.53 -1.10 -26.94
N THR A 68 8.70 -0.48 -27.78
CA THR A 68 8.86 -0.54 -29.22
C THR A 68 10.07 0.28 -29.66
N ALA A 69 10.62 0.01 -30.84
CA ALA A 69 11.77 0.77 -31.35
C ALA A 69 11.52 2.29 -31.43
N GLU A 70 10.27 2.70 -31.70
CA GLU A 70 9.89 4.12 -31.70
C GLU A 70 9.87 4.72 -30.29
N GLN A 71 9.48 3.95 -29.27
CA GLN A 71 9.52 4.40 -27.87
C GLN A 71 10.95 4.42 -27.34
N GLU A 72 11.78 3.44 -27.70
CA GLU A 72 13.21 3.44 -27.38
C GLU A 72 13.92 4.69 -27.93
N ALA A 73 13.55 5.10 -29.16
CA ALA A 73 14.10 6.30 -29.78
C ALA A 73 13.76 7.60 -29.03
N ARG A 74 12.71 7.61 -28.19
CA ARG A 74 12.28 8.77 -27.37
C ARG A 74 12.91 8.82 -25.98
N LEU A 75 13.66 7.79 -25.60
CA LEU A 75 14.26 7.70 -24.26
C LEU A 75 15.17 8.88 -23.90
N PRO A 76 15.97 9.47 -24.81
CA PRO A 76 16.79 10.64 -24.47
C PRO A 76 15.94 11.83 -24.01
N GLU A 77 14.88 12.18 -24.76
CA GLU A 77 14.00 13.31 -24.47
C GLU A 77 13.10 13.01 -23.25
N ALA A 78 12.59 11.78 -23.15
CA ALA A 78 11.82 11.33 -21.99
C ALA A 78 12.66 11.30 -20.71
N GLY A 79 13.94 10.93 -20.82
CA GLY A 79 14.90 10.94 -19.73
C GLY A 79 15.19 12.35 -19.25
N ALA A 80 15.30 13.33 -20.16
CA ALA A 80 15.44 14.74 -19.79
C ALA A 80 14.23 15.23 -18.97
N ALA A 81 13.01 14.92 -19.41
CA ALA A 81 11.79 15.28 -18.69
C ALA A 81 11.70 14.57 -17.33
N ALA A 82 12.05 13.28 -17.26
CA ALA A 82 12.09 12.52 -16.01
C ALA A 82 13.09 13.10 -15.00
N ASN A 83 14.27 13.53 -15.45
CA ASN A 83 15.27 14.19 -14.60
C ASN A 83 14.79 15.54 -14.05
N ALA A 84 13.95 16.26 -14.79
CA ALA A 84 13.36 17.52 -14.32
C ALA A 84 12.29 17.29 -13.24
N LEU A 85 11.50 16.22 -13.38
CA LEU A 85 10.43 15.85 -12.44
C LEU A 85 10.95 15.16 -11.17
N VAL A 86 12.02 14.36 -11.29
CA VAL A 86 12.69 13.70 -10.18
C VAL A 86 14.16 14.11 -10.18
N PRO A 87 14.48 15.34 -9.71
CA PRO A 87 15.86 15.76 -9.53
C PRO A 87 16.60 14.87 -8.54
N GLU A 88 17.93 14.84 -8.64
CA GLU A 88 18.77 14.16 -7.66
C GLU A 88 18.56 14.75 -6.26
N GLY A 89 18.37 13.87 -5.27
CA GLY A 89 18.13 14.20 -3.88
C GLY A 89 16.75 14.78 -3.60
N ILE A 90 15.78 14.66 -4.52
CA ILE A 90 14.43 15.20 -4.34
C ILE A 90 13.75 14.59 -3.11
N TYR A 91 13.95 13.29 -2.85
CA TYR A 91 13.36 12.65 -1.67
C TYR A 91 14.06 13.07 -0.38
N GLY A 92 15.39 13.25 -0.42
CA GLY A 92 16.10 13.81 0.72
C GLY A 92 15.63 15.23 1.05
N ARG A 93 15.39 16.08 0.03
CA ARG A 93 14.80 17.40 0.23
C ARG A 93 13.41 17.30 0.85
N MET A 94 12.54 16.45 0.28
CA MET A 94 11.18 16.25 0.77
C MET A 94 11.14 15.82 2.24
N MET A 95 11.99 14.87 2.61
CA MET A 95 12.11 14.41 3.98
C MET A 95 12.57 15.53 4.91
N ARG A 96 13.59 16.31 4.53
CA ARG A 96 14.02 17.47 5.32
C ARG A 96 12.92 18.51 5.47
N GLU A 97 12.19 18.84 4.41
CA GLU A 97 11.08 19.81 4.50
C GLU A 97 9.93 19.29 5.39
N MET A 98 9.63 18.00 5.34
CA MET A 98 8.65 17.38 6.25
C MET A 98 9.13 17.38 7.71
N MET A 99 10.42 17.13 7.93
CA MET A 99 11.05 17.21 9.26
C MET A 99 11.15 18.65 9.76
N ASP A 100 11.52 19.62 8.94
CA ASP A 100 11.61 21.03 9.34
C ASP A 100 10.21 21.66 9.53
N GLY A 101 9.21 21.13 8.83
CA GLY A 101 7.82 21.59 8.90
C GLY A 101 7.02 20.95 10.03
N THR A 102 5.99 20.18 9.67
CA THR A 102 4.99 19.65 10.59
C THR A 102 5.58 18.72 11.67
N VAL A 103 6.51 17.84 11.30
CA VAL A 103 7.07 16.87 12.24
C VAL A 103 8.02 17.56 13.21
N GLY A 104 8.88 18.47 12.75
CA GLY A 104 9.78 19.25 13.61
C GLY A 104 9.02 20.21 14.51
N GLY A 105 7.90 20.79 14.05
CA GLY A 105 7.02 21.58 14.91
C GLY A 105 6.36 20.74 16.02
N LEU A 106 5.88 19.54 15.68
CA LEU A 106 5.30 18.61 16.67
C LEU A 106 6.37 18.08 17.63
N PHE A 107 7.53 17.70 17.11
CA PHE A 107 8.64 17.19 17.89
C PHE A 107 9.23 18.27 18.77
N GLY A 108 9.42 19.49 18.25
CA GLY A 108 9.79 20.66 19.03
C GLY A 108 8.81 20.93 20.17
N MET A 109 7.51 20.80 19.92
CA MET A 109 6.50 20.89 20.98
C MET A 109 6.62 19.75 22.03
N ILE A 110 6.92 18.52 21.60
CA ILE A 110 7.13 17.37 22.50
C ILE A 110 8.40 17.56 23.33
N LEU A 111 9.51 17.99 22.73
CA LEU A 111 10.78 18.24 23.41
C LEU A 111 10.73 19.47 24.32
N GLU A 112 10.04 20.55 23.90
CA GLU A 112 9.83 21.74 24.76
C GLU A 112 8.90 21.44 25.94
N GLN A 113 7.97 20.48 25.81
CA GLN A 113 7.07 20.08 26.89
C GLN A 113 7.59 18.92 27.75
N GLY A 114 8.54 18.12 27.26
CA GLY A 114 8.97 16.88 27.89
C GLY A 114 10.48 16.73 27.95
N ASP A 115 11.06 17.07 29.10
CA ASP A 115 12.40 16.61 29.49
C ASP A 115 12.38 15.18 30.06
N ALA A 116 11.22 14.53 30.04
CA ALA A 116 10.97 13.19 30.53
C ALA A 116 10.75 12.19 29.38
N MET A 117 11.15 10.94 29.62
CA MET A 117 10.92 9.80 28.74
C MET A 117 9.43 9.59 28.44
N SER A 118 9.16 9.17 27.20
CA SER A 118 7.82 8.76 26.79
C SER A 118 7.36 7.51 27.56
N SER A 119 6.04 7.26 27.62
CA SER A 119 5.52 6.02 28.21
C SER A 119 6.05 4.77 27.50
N LEU A 120 6.32 4.85 26.19
CA LEU A 120 6.89 3.77 25.41
C LEU A 120 8.33 3.48 25.84
N ASP A 121 9.16 4.52 25.96
CA ASP A 121 10.57 4.35 26.36
C ASP A 121 10.66 3.84 27.80
N LEU A 122 9.85 4.38 28.72
CA LEU A 122 9.77 3.86 30.09
C LEU A 122 9.38 2.40 30.13
N ALA A 123 8.47 1.97 29.25
CA ALA A 123 8.10 0.56 29.14
C ALA A 123 9.26 -0.30 28.69
N ASP A 124 10.07 0.15 27.74
CA ASP A 124 11.25 -0.59 27.28
C ASP A 124 12.33 -0.69 28.36
N TYR A 125 12.54 0.37 29.15
CA TYR A 125 13.50 0.37 30.26
C TYR A 125 13.04 -0.47 31.46
N THR A 126 11.73 -0.49 31.75
CA THR A 126 11.20 -1.05 33.01
C THR A 126 10.42 -2.36 32.83
N GLY A 127 9.97 -2.67 31.62
CA GLY A 127 9.04 -3.76 31.30
C GLY A 127 7.60 -3.53 31.77
N LEU A 128 7.26 -2.33 32.25
CA LEU A 128 5.92 -1.93 32.69
C LEU A 128 5.14 -1.33 31.52
N TYR A 129 3.83 -1.58 31.43
CA TYR A 129 3.01 -1.11 30.30
C TYR A 129 1.67 -0.55 30.77
N GLY A 130 1.03 0.27 29.92
CA GLY A 130 -0.34 0.74 30.12
C GLY A 130 -0.53 1.57 31.39
N GLU A 131 -1.61 1.30 32.13
CA GLU A 131 -2.05 2.09 33.30
C GLU A 131 -0.95 2.28 34.36
N GLU A 132 0.01 1.35 34.49
CA GLU A 132 1.10 1.43 35.45
C GLU A 132 2.11 2.54 35.11
N VAL A 133 2.36 2.76 33.82
CA VAL A 133 3.24 3.83 33.33
C VAL A 133 2.46 5.15 33.22
N ASP A 134 1.20 5.08 32.83
CA ASP A 134 0.34 6.26 32.68
C ASP A 134 -0.05 6.89 34.03
N ALA A 135 -0.07 6.10 35.10
CA ALA A 135 -0.27 6.60 36.47
C ALA A 135 0.92 7.42 37.01
N LEU A 136 2.08 7.38 36.34
CA LEU A 136 3.22 8.20 36.74
C LEU A 136 2.92 9.68 36.51
N THR A 137 3.27 10.50 37.48
CA THR A 137 3.26 11.95 37.32
C THR A 137 4.46 12.40 36.48
N GLU A 138 4.38 13.61 35.93
CA GLU A 138 5.45 14.19 35.12
C GLU A 138 6.79 14.31 35.89
N ASP A 139 6.72 14.69 37.17
CA ASP A 139 7.90 14.77 38.03
C ASP A 139 8.54 13.40 38.27
N GLN A 140 7.72 12.36 38.45
CA GLN A 140 8.22 10.99 38.58
C GLN A 140 8.87 10.51 37.28
N ARG A 141 8.29 10.81 36.11
CA ARG A 141 8.89 10.45 34.81
C ARG A 141 10.22 11.17 34.58
N ARG A 142 10.32 12.45 34.92
CA ARG A 142 11.56 13.22 34.85
C ARG A 142 12.65 12.67 35.78
N GLU A 143 12.27 12.30 37.00
CA GLU A 143 13.20 11.64 37.94
C GLU A 143 13.69 10.30 37.38
N LEU A 144 12.78 9.46 36.88
CA LEU A 144 13.13 8.19 36.24
C LEU A 144 14.01 8.40 34.99
N THR A 145 13.77 9.46 34.23
CA THR A 145 14.59 9.83 33.06
C THR A 145 16.00 10.18 33.49
N THR A 146 16.16 11.01 34.52
CA THR A 146 17.47 11.33 35.07
C THR A 146 18.20 10.09 35.62
N ILE A 147 17.46 9.14 36.20
CA ILE A 147 18.02 7.90 36.76
C ILE A 147 18.48 6.95 35.65
N PHE A 148 17.65 6.72 34.63
CA PHE A 148 17.91 5.72 33.60
C PHE A 148 18.76 6.26 32.45
N ASP A 149 18.53 7.51 32.04
CA ASP A 149 19.21 8.12 30.91
C ASP A 149 19.37 9.64 31.09
N PRO A 150 20.43 10.09 31.80
CA PRO A 150 20.67 11.51 32.05
C PRO A 150 21.00 12.33 30.80
N VAL A 151 21.22 11.67 29.65
CA VAL A 151 21.46 12.31 28.34
C VAL A 151 20.36 11.96 27.33
N TYR A 152 19.17 11.59 27.82
CA TYR A 152 18.03 11.14 27.00
C TYR A 152 17.72 12.06 25.82
N GLN A 153 17.73 13.38 26.04
CA GLN A 153 17.48 14.36 24.97
C GLN A 153 18.52 14.28 23.84
N GLU A 154 19.81 14.24 24.20
CA GLU A 154 20.90 14.11 23.23
C GLU A 154 20.81 12.78 22.47
N ARG A 155 20.37 11.70 23.14
CA ARG A 155 20.15 10.40 22.51
C ARG A 155 18.99 10.46 21.52
N MET A 156 17.86 11.02 21.91
CA MET A 156 16.70 11.16 21.03
C MET A 156 17.03 11.98 19.77
N GLU A 157 17.74 13.09 19.93
CA GLU A 157 18.22 13.90 18.78
C GLU A 157 19.17 13.10 17.87
N ALA A 158 20.11 12.36 18.45
CA ALA A 158 21.05 11.53 17.70
C ALA A 158 20.35 10.38 16.96
N GLU A 159 19.37 9.73 17.59
CA GLU A 159 18.58 8.65 17.00
C GLU A 159 17.72 9.16 15.83
N MET A 160 17.06 10.31 16.00
CA MET A 160 16.29 10.95 14.93
C MET A 160 17.16 11.37 13.75
N THR A 161 18.35 11.89 14.03
CA THR A 161 19.33 12.23 12.99
C THR A 161 19.77 10.97 12.24
N ALA A 162 20.13 9.91 12.95
CA ALA A 162 20.54 8.64 12.35
C ALA A 162 19.43 8.01 11.51
N MET A 163 18.18 8.08 11.97
CA MET A 163 17.01 7.59 11.24
C MET A 163 16.77 8.40 9.96
N THR A 164 16.87 9.72 10.02
CA THR A 164 16.77 10.60 8.85
C THR A 164 17.87 10.29 7.82
N ASP A 165 19.12 10.20 8.26
CA ASP A 165 20.27 9.85 7.41
C ASP A 165 20.12 8.48 6.74
N MET A 166 19.56 7.51 7.47
CA MET A 166 19.25 6.19 6.92
C MET A 166 18.19 6.29 5.82
N MET A 167 17.10 7.00 6.08
CA MET A 167 16.04 7.20 5.10
C MET A 167 16.54 7.94 3.86
N GLU A 168 17.31 9.02 4.01
CA GLU A 168 17.90 9.75 2.87
C GLU A 168 18.76 8.82 1.99
N ARG A 169 19.59 7.97 2.61
CA ARG A 169 20.41 7.00 1.89
C ARG A 169 19.55 5.98 1.14
N VAL A 170 18.50 5.45 1.78
CA VAL A 170 17.61 4.46 1.17
C VAL A 170 16.86 5.09 0.00
N PHE A 171 16.14 6.19 0.20
CA PHE A 171 15.36 6.82 -0.85
C PHE A 171 16.24 7.40 -1.98
N GLY A 172 17.38 7.99 -1.64
CA GLY A 172 18.36 8.44 -2.64
C GLY A 172 18.86 7.30 -3.53
N SER A 173 18.96 6.07 -2.99
CA SER A 173 19.33 4.89 -3.80
C SER A 173 18.25 4.44 -4.77
N LEU A 174 16.97 4.80 -4.53
CA LEU A 174 15.83 4.44 -5.38
C LEU A 174 15.64 5.42 -6.54
N GLU A 175 16.07 6.68 -6.40
CA GLU A 175 15.90 7.73 -7.40
C GLU A 175 16.36 7.37 -8.82
N PRO A 176 17.51 6.69 -9.04
CA PRO A 176 17.94 6.30 -10.39
C PRO A 176 16.94 5.35 -11.06
N GLY A 177 16.47 4.33 -10.32
CA GLY A 177 15.51 3.35 -10.84
C GLY A 177 14.14 3.98 -11.11
N LEU A 178 13.70 4.90 -10.25
CA LEU A 178 12.48 5.65 -10.47
C LEU A 178 12.56 6.54 -11.71
N ARG A 179 13.67 7.25 -11.90
CA ARG A 179 13.91 8.07 -13.10
C ARG A 179 13.91 7.23 -14.37
N GLU A 180 14.54 6.06 -14.34
CA GLU A 180 14.51 5.14 -15.47
C GLU A 180 13.10 4.66 -15.78
N GLY A 181 12.35 4.22 -14.77
CA GLY A 181 10.95 3.80 -14.92
C GLY A 181 10.07 4.93 -15.48
N LEU A 182 10.21 6.14 -14.94
CA LEU A 182 9.48 7.32 -15.40
C LEU A 182 9.86 7.70 -16.84
N SER A 183 11.14 7.63 -17.20
CA SER A 183 11.61 7.87 -18.57
C SER A 183 10.94 6.90 -19.56
N ARG A 184 10.88 5.61 -19.24
CA ARG A 184 10.19 4.62 -20.07
C ARG A 184 8.68 4.90 -20.13
N ALA A 185 8.07 5.22 -18.99
CA ALA A 185 6.65 5.56 -18.92
C ALA A 185 6.27 6.78 -19.75
N LEU A 186 7.13 7.80 -19.80
CA LEU A 186 6.98 9.00 -20.62
C LEU A 186 7.17 8.68 -22.11
N ALA A 187 8.21 7.91 -22.47
CA ALA A 187 8.48 7.50 -23.86
C ALA A 187 7.33 6.69 -24.49
N THR A 188 6.60 5.92 -23.67
CA THR A 188 5.41 5.17 -24.09
C THR A 188 4.18 6.06 -24.27
N ARG A 189 4.03 7.10 -23.45
CA ARG A 189 2.80 7.92 -23.38
C ARG A 189 2.84 9.15 -24.28
N PHE A 190 4.02 9.69 -24.53
CA PHE A 190 4.20 10.94 -25.27
C PHE A 190 4.97 10.72 -26.57
N SER A 191 4.58 11.46 -27.59
CA SER A 191 5.31 11.58 -28.85
C SER A 191 6.57 12.42 -28.68
N THR A 192 7.46 12.39 -29.69
CA THR A 192 8.69 13.20 -29.70
C THR A 192 8.37 14.70 -29.60
N ASP A 193 7.41 15.19 -30.39
CA ASP A 193 7.04 16.61 -30.38
C ASP A 193 6.48 17.07 -29.02
N GLU A 194 5.73 16.20 -28.33
CA GLU A 194 5.22 16.48 -26.97
C GLU A 194 6.34 16.49 -25.94
N LEU A 195 7.29 15.55 -26.01
CA LEU A 195 8.46 15.52 -25.13
C LEU A 195 9.35 16.75 -25.34
N ASP A 196 9.55 17.18 -26.59
CA ASP A 196 10.28 18.40 -26.91
C ASP A 196 9.58 19.64 -26.33
N ALA A 197 8.25 19.73 -26.44
CA ALA A 197 7.47 20.81 -25.86
C ALA A 197 7.55 20.82 -24.31
N ILE A 198 7.45 19.65 -23.67
CA ILE A 198 7.60 19.49 -22.22
C ILE A 198 8.99 19.95 -21.78
N ASN A 199 10.04 19.48 -22.45
CA ASN A 199 11.42 19.86 -22.15
C ASN A 199 11.67 21.35 -22.37
N ALA A 200 11.11 21.94 -23.43
CA ALA A 200 11.17 23.37 -23.66
C ALA A 200 10.48 24.18 -22.54
N PHE A 201 9.34 23.70 -22.04
CA PHE A 201 8.68 24.30 -20.88
C PHE A 201 9.53 24.18 -19.61
N PHE A 202 10.05 23.00 -19.30
CA PHE A 202 10.91 22.77 -18.13
C PHE A 202 12.23 23.54 -18.19
N ALA A 203 12.71 23.92 -19.37
CA ALA A 203 13.86 24.80 -19.52
C ALA A 203 13.56 26.26 -19.15
N THR A 204 12.29 26.67 -19.02
CA THR A 204 11.93 28.01 -18.52
C THR A 204 12.10 28.09 -17.00
N PRO A 205 12.34 29.28 -16.41
CA PRO A 205 12.45 29.42 -14.96
C PRO A 205 11.21 28.93 -14.20
N ALA A 206 10.01 29.18 -14.75
CA ALA A 206 8.76 28.73 -14.14
C ALA A 206 8.57 27.21 -14.28
N GLY A 207 8.89 26.65 -15.45
CA GLY A 207 8.80 25.21 -15.68
C GLY A 207 9.81 24.40 -14.87
N ALA A 208 11.05 24.87 -14.75
CA ALA A 208 12.06 24.25 -13.90
C ALA A 208 11.62 24.21 -12.43
N LYS A 209 11.07 25.33 -11.93
CA LYS A 209 10.49 25.39 -10.59
C LYS A 209 9.32 24.42 -10.47
N TYR A 210 8.35 24.48 -11.37
CA TYR A 210 7.18 23.60 -11.33
C TYR A 210 7.59 22.12 -11.32
N ALA A 211 8.50 21.69 -12.21
CA ALA A 211 8.95 20.32 -12.28
C ALA A 211 9.62 19.87 -10.97
N GLY A 212 10.55 20.68 -10.43
CA GLY A 212 11.25 20.38 -9.19
C GLY A 212 10.39 20.43 -7.92
N GLU A 213 9.28 21.18 -7.93
CA GLU A 213 8.33 21.27 -6.81
C GLU A 213 7.18 20.26 -6.94
N SER A 214 6.93 19.72 -8.13
CA SER A 214 5.73 18.93 -8.45
C SER A 214 5.50 17.75 -7.51
N LEU A 215 6.56 17.02 -7.17
CA LEU A 215 6.49 15.89 -6.26
C LEU A 215 6.35 16.34 -4.80
N ILE A 216 7.05 17.41 -4.41
CA ILE A 216 7.05 17.96 -3.04
C ILE A 216 5.68 18.53 -2.70
N MET A 217 4.98 19.16 -3.65
CA MET A 217 3.66 19.73 -3.42
C MET A 217 2.68 18.71 -2.83
N PHE A 218 2.79 17.42 -3.17
CA PHE A 218 1.91 16.40 -2.56
C PHE A 218 2.14 16.21 -1.05
N THR A 219 3.29 16.64 -0.53
CA THR A 219 3.58 16.67 0.91
C THR A 219 3.27 18.02 1.56
N ASP A 220 2.72 18.97 0.81
CA ASP A 220 2.34 20.28 1.35
C ASP A 220 1.26 20.14 2.44
N PRO A 221 1.42 20.79 3.60
CA PRO A 221 0.47 20.73 4.70
C PRO A 221 -0.97 21.13 4.32
N GLN A 222 -1.16 22.02 3.34
CA GLN A 222 -2.48 22.44 2.87
C GLN A 222 -3.16 21.32 2.07
N ILE A 223 -2.40 20.58 1.26
CA ILE A 223 -2.91 19.41 0.54
C ILE A 223 -3.26 18.30 1.54
N MET A 224 -2.36 18.03 2.48
CA MET A 224 -2.57 17.01 3.52
C MET A 224 -3.76 17.33 4.42
N ALA A 225 -3.94 18.59 4.82
CA ALA A 225 -5.10 19.03 5.60
C ALA A 225 -6.41 18.81 4.82
N SER A 226 -6.42 19.07 3.52
CA SER A 226 -7.60 18.87 2.67
C SER A 226 -7.97 17.38 2.56
N VAL A 227 -6.97 16.50 2.41
CA VAL A 227 -7.19 15.05 2.44
C VAL A 227 -7.68 14.59 3.81
N GLY A 228 -7.09 15.11 4.90
CA GLY A 228 -7.51 14.80 6.27
C GLY A 228 -8.97 15.19 6.56
N GLN A 229 -9.45 16.31 6.00
CA GLN A 229 -10.86 16.72 6.10
C GLN A 229 -11.82 15.79 5.35
N ALA A 230 -11.36 15.14 4.29
CA ALA A 230 -12.15 14.17 3.53
C ALA A 230 -12.18 12.77 4.17
N MET A 231 -11.23 12.47 5.07
CA MET A 231 -11.09 11.14 5.67
C MET A 231 -12.34 10.67 6.44
N PRO A 232 -13.01 11.51 7.26
CA PRO A 232 -14.23 11.09 7.95
C PRO A 232 -15.37 10.72 6.99
N ALA A 233 -15.53 11.46 5.88
CA ALA A 233 -16.53 11.14 4.86
C ALA A 233 -16.19 9.83 4.15
N LEU A 234 -14.91 9.61 3.82
CA LEU A 234 -14.45 8.33 3.27
C LEU A 234 -14.71 7.18 4.25
N MET A 235 -14.42 7.35 5.55
CA MET A 235 -14.70 6.33 6.56
C MET A 235 -16.20 6.04 6.74
N GLN A 236 -17.07 7.04 6.53
CA GLN A 236 -18.53 6.85 6.52
C GLN A 236 -19.02 6.10 5.28
N GLU A 237 -18.35 6.28 4.13
CA GLU A 237 -18.68 5.59 2.88
C GLU A 237 -17.98 4.23 2.70
N MET A 238 -16.90 3.96 3.44
CA MET A 238 -16.19 2.67 3.43
C MET A 238 -17.11 1.47 3.70
N PRO A 239 -18.04 1.51 4.69
CA PRO A 239 -19.07 0.50 4.83
C PRO A 239 -19.99 0.36 3.63
N ALA A 240 -20.29 1.42 2.87
CA ALA A 240 -21.10 1.29 1.64
C ALA A 240 -20.30 0.69 0.47
N LEU A 241 -18.97 0.86 0.48
CA LEU A 241 -18.04 0.32 -0.52
C LEU A 241 -17.63 -1.14 -0.25
N PHE A 242 -17.49 -1.54 1.02
CA PHE A 242 -17.03 -2.87 1.44
C PHE A 242 -18.10 -3.68 2.18
N GLY A 243 -19.04 -3.03 2.85
CA GLY A 243 -20.30 -3.61 3.30
C GLY A 243 -21.25 -3.68 2.11
N GLY A 244 -20.94 -4.63 1.22
CA GLY A 244 -22.01 -5.19 0.42
C GLY A 244 -22.98 -5.88 1.37
N GLU A 245 -24.07 -5.21 1.74
CA GLU A 245 -25.38 -5.85 1.91
C GLU A 245 -26.48 -4.80 2.08
N GLY A 246 -27.24 -4.65 1.01
CA GLY A 246 -28.50 -3.92 0.98
C GLY A 246 -29.29 -4.17 -0.29
N ASP A 247 -28.61 -4.28 -1.46
CA ASP A 247 -29.35 -4.40 -2.73
C ASP A 247 -28.67 -5.19 -3.86
N THR A 248 -27.39 -5.60 -3.74
CA THR A 248 -26.74 -6.45 -4.78
C THR A 248 -26.74 -7.94 -4.46
N ALA A 249 -26.96 -8.32 -3.19
CA ALA A 249 -27.15 -9.70 -2.75
C ALA A 249 -28.63 -10.16 -2.82
N GLY A 250 -29.57 -9.25 -3.13
CA GLY A 250 -31.01 -9.52 -3.08
C GLY A 250 -31.49 -10.69 -3.97
N ASP A 251 -30.71 -11.06 -4.99
CA ASP A 251 -31.01 -12.17 -5.91
C ASP A 251 -30.11 -13.41 -5.72
N LEU A 252 -29.14 -13.38 -4.80
CA LEU A 252 -28.27 -14.53 -4.56
C LEU A 252 -28.89 -15.45 -3.49
N PRO A 253 -28.99 -16.77 -3.74
CA PRO A 253 -29.44 -17.70 -2.72
C PRO A 253 -28.46 -17.70 -1.55
N SER A 254 -29.00 -17.81 -0.33
CA SER A 254 -28.18 -17.89 0.88
C SER A 254 -27.08 -18.96 0.74
N PRO A 255 -25.87 -18.71 1.27
CA PRO A 255 -24.81 -19.71 1.26
C PRO A 255 -25.29 -21.07 1.79
N ARG A 256 -24.94 -22.14 1.08
CA ARG A 256 -25.34 -23.51 1.43
C ARG A 256 -24.77 -23.89 2.79
N ARG A 257 -25.63 -24.44 3.64
CA ARG A 257 -25.29 -24.95 4.97
C ARG A 257 -24.84 -26.39 4.86
N TYR A 258 -24.30 -26.94 5.95
CA TYR A 258 -23.84 -28.32 5.99
C TYR A 258 -24.93 -29.32 5.53
N ASP A 259 -26.18 -29.12 5.98
CA ASP A 259 -27.31 -29.99 5.62
C ASP A 259 -27.84 -29.75 4.19
N ASP A 260 -27.44 -28.65 3.53
CA ASP A 260 -27.75 -28.39 2.11
C ASP A 260 -26.76 -29.09 1.17
N LEU A 261 -25.69 -29.68 1.71
CA LEU A 261 -24.71 -30.48 0.97
C LEU A 261 -25.18 -31.93 0.82
N THR A 262 -24.99 -32.52 -0.36
CA THR A 262 -25.18 -33.96 -0.56
C THR A 262 -24.17 -34.77 0.27
N PRO A 263 -24.45 -36.04 0.61
CA PRO A 263 -23.50 -36.88 1.37
C PRO A 263 -22.14 -37.10 0.69
N SER A 264 -22.06 -36.95 -0.65
CA SER A 264 -20.80 -36.93 -1.39
C SER A 264 -20.03 -35.63 -1.21
N GLU A 265 -20.72 -34.49 -1.23
CA GLU A 265 -20.13 -33.17 -1.02
C GLU A 265 -19.66 -32.99 0.42
N GLN A 266 -20.43 -33.46 1.40
CA GLN A 266 -20.04 -33.44 2.82
C GLN A 266 -18.73 -34.20 3.05
N ARG A 267 -18.63 -35.43 2.51
CA ARG A 267 -17.38 -36.23 2.58
C ARG A 267 -16.22 -35.54 1.88
N ARG A 268 -16.46 -34.96 0.70
CA ARG A 268 -15.41 -34.28 -0.05
C ARG A 268 -14.92 -33.02 0.64
N ALA A 269 -15.83 -32.23 1.22
CA ALA A 269 -15.49 -31.04 1.99
C ALA A 269 -14.69 -31.40 3.25
N ALA A 270 -15.11 -32.43 3.97
CA ALA A 270 -14.41 -32.96 5.14
C ALA A 270 -12.99 -33.45 4.78
N GLU A 271 -12.85 -34.22 3.71
CA GLU A 271 -11.56 -34.71 3.19
C GLU A 271 -10.62 -33.56 2.80
N LEU A 272 -11.11 -32.58 2.04
CA LEU A 272 -10.33 -31.43 1.59
C LEU A 272 -9.85 -30.56 2.77
N LEU A 273 -10.66 -30.45 3.81
CA LEU A 273 -10.37 -29.64 5.00
C LEU A 273 -9.62 -30.43 6.09
N GLY A 274 -9.33 -31.71 5.86
CA GLY A 274 -8.61 -32.55 6.81
C GLY A 274 -9.34 -32.78 8.14
N VAL A 275 -10.67 -32.66 8.15
CA VAL A 275 -11.52 -32.86 9.33
C VAL A 275 -12.54 -33.96 9.08
N ASP A 276 -13.05 -34.60 10.13
CA ASP A 276 -14.20 -35.50 9.99
C ASP A 276 -15.51 -34.73 9.80
N GLN A 277 -16.50 -35.40 9.21
CA GLN A 277 -17.82 -34.83 8.91
C GLN A 277 -18.56 -34.27 10.15
N PRO A 278 -18.61 -34.98 11.30
CA PRO A 278 -19.14 -34.41 12.54
C PRO A 278 -18.45 -33.12 12.98
N THR A 279 -17.11 -33.07 12.93
CA THR A 279 -16.35 -31.87 13.27
C THR A 279 -16.64 -30.72 12.31
N LEU A 280 -16.72 -30.99 10.99
CA LEU A 280 -17.08 -29.98 9.99
C LEU A 280 -18.50 -29.42 10.24
N ARG A 281 -19.46 -30.29 10.57
CA ARG A 281 -20.83 -29.89 10.90
C ARG A 281 -20.86 -28.96 12.12
N ALA A 282 -20.14 -29.31 13.19
CA ALA A 282 -20.10 -28.51 14.40
C ALA A 282 -19.51 -27.12 14.14
N ARG A 283 -18.38 -27.04 13.45
CA ARG A 283 -17.72 -25.76 13.13
C ARG A 283 -18.55 -24.86 12.22
N MET A 284 -19.26 -25.45 11.24
CA MET A 284 -20.15 -24.68 10.38
C MET A 284 -21.38 -24.15 11.14
N ALA A 285 -21.85 -24.87 12.16
CA ALA A 285 -22.93 -24.40 13.04
C ALA A 285 -22.44 -23.28 13.98
N GLU A 286 -21.25 -23.41 14.58
CA GLU A 286 -20.65 -22.37 15.42
C GLU A 286 -20.40 -21.07 14.65
N ALA A 287 -19.88 -21.16 13.43
CA ALA A 287 -19.65 -19.99 12.57
C ALA A 287 -20.94 -19.28 12.16
N GLU A 288 -22.04 -20.00 12.11
CA GLU A 288 -23.34 -19.45 11.78
C GLU A 288 -24.00 -18.78 12.97
N GLU A 289 -23.90 -19.38 14.16
CA GLU A 289 -24.33 -18.77 15.41
C GLU A 289 -23.58 -17.45 15.66
N ALA A 290 -22.26 -17.43 15.45
CA ALA A 290 -21.45 -16.21 15.55
C ALA A 290 -21.92 -15.11 14.58
N LYS A 291 -22.27 -15.45 13.33
CA LYS A 291 -22.81 -14.50 12.36
C LYS A 291 -24.21 -13.99 12.74
N ALA A 292 -25.04 -14.85 13.33
CA ALA A 292 -26.36 -14.46 13.80
C ALA A 292 -26.30 -13.52 15.01
N GLU A 293 -25.31 -13.71 15.89
CA GLU A 293 -25.04 -12.81 17.02
C GLU A 293 -24.49 -11.45 16.56
N GLU A 294 -23.59 -11.43 15.58
CA GLU A 294 -23.04 -10.21 14.98
C GLU A 294 -24.14 -9.38 14.29
N ALA A 295 -25.01 -10.01 13.50
CA ALA A 295 -26.16 -9.37 12.87
C ALA A 295 -27.20 -8.85 13.90
N ALA A 296 -27.34 -9.52 15.05
CA ALA A 296 -28.22 -9.07 16.13
C ALA A 296 -27.61 -7.90 16.94
N ALA A 297 -26.28 -7.80 17.01
CA ALA A 297 -25.58 -6.70 17.68
C ALA A 297 -25.59 -5.40 16.86
N GLU A 298 -25.59 -5.49 15.52
CA GLU A 298 -25.74 -4.33 14.63
C GLU A 298 -27.20 -3.83 14.52
N GLY A 299 -28.18 -4.67 14.86
CA GLY A 299 -29.61 -4.33 14.89
C GLY A 299 -30.13 -3.89 16.26
N GLY A 300 -29.79 -2.68 16.71
CA GLY A 300 -30.34 -2.10 17.95
C GLY A 300 -31.87 -1.95 17.94
N ALA A 301 -32.53 -2.75 18.79
CA ALA A 301 -33.88 -2.68 19.39
C ALA A 301 -35.07 -2.06 18.61
N PRO A 302 -36.23 -2.75 18.50
CA PRO A 302 -37.48 -2.10 18.08
C PRO A 302 -37.89 -1.05 19.12
N ALA A 303 -38.03 0.20 18.65
CA ALA A 303 -38.69 1.26 19.38
C ALA A 303 -40.19 0.96 19.45
N ASP A 304 -40.64 0.29 20.51
CA ASP A 304 -42.04 0.30 20.92
C ASP A 304 -42.11 0.35 22.46
N ASP A 305 -42.87 1.32 22.96
CA ASP A 305 -43.33 1.51 24.35
C ASP A 305 -42.30 1.96 25.41
N ALA A 306 -41.87 3.22 25.31
CA ALA A 306 -41.76 4.08 26.49
C ALA A 306 -42.04 5.52 26.05
N TRP A 307 -42.73 6.30 26.89
CA TRP A 307 -43.19 7.68 26.65
C TRP A 307 -44.55 7.79 25.92
N SER A 308 -45.58 7.27 26.60
CA SER A 308 -46.94 7.76 26.44
C SER A 308 -47.02 9.27 26.75
N ASP A 309 -47.81 9.97 25.95
CA ASP A 309 -48.30 11.34 26.15
C ASP A 309 -48.51 11.72 27.63
N ASP A 310 -47.86 12.80 28.08
CA ASP A 310 -48.57 13.91 28.72
C ASP A 310 -47.69 15.17 28.75
N ASP A 311 -48.27 16.25 28.22
CA ASP A 311 -48.00 17.65 28.54
C ASP A 311 -46.61 18.24 28.23
N GLN A 312 -46.46 18.84 27.03
CA GLN A 312 -46.09 20.26 26.93
C GLN A 312 -46.24 20.82 25.51
N ALA A 313 -47.15 21.79 25.41
CA ALA A 313 -47.46 22.57 24.21
C ALA A 313 -46.23 23.25 23.60
N ILE A 314 -46.02 23.03 22.30
CA ILE A 314 -45.19 23.89 21.43
C ILE A 314 -46.16 24.80 20.67
N PRO A 315 -45.96 26.13 20.69
CA PRO A 315 -46.85 27.08 20.03
C PRO A 315 -46.73 27.01 18.50
N ASP A 316 -47.87 27.18 17.83
CA ASP A 316 -47.98 27.38 16.39
C ASP A 316 -47.03 28.49 15.91
N VAL A 317 -46.17 28.16 14.95
CA VAL A 317 -45.57 29.14 14.05
C VAL A 317 -46.07 28.81 12.65
N GLU A 318 -47.02 29.61 12.21
CA GLU A 318 -47.53 29.63 10.84
C GLU A 318 -46.39 29.87 9.85
N THR A 319 -46.36 29.02 8.84
CA THR A 319 -45.64 29.20 7.58
C THR A 319 -46.31 30.31 6.78
N GLU A 320 -45.66 31.44 6.56
CA GLU A 320 -46.00 32.34 5.45
C GLU A 320 -44.77 33.12 4.94
N GLU A 321 -44.59 33.05 3.62
CA GLU A 321 -43.85 33.95 2.73
C GLU A 321 -42.36 34.27 2.98
N THR A 322 -41.47 33.54 2.29
CA THR A 322 -40.25 34.14 1.70
C THR A 322 -39.89 33.40 0.40
N SER A 323 -40.80 33.38 -0.57
CA SER A 323 -40.49 32.98 -1.96
C SER A 323 -39.97 34.15 -2.81
N ASP A 324 -40.16 35.40 -2.37
CA ASP A 324 -39.89 36.59 -3.21
C ASP A 324 -38.52 37.25 -2.98
N ALA A 325 -37.78 36.85 -1.95
CA ALA A 325 -36.46 37.44 -1.64
C ALA A 325 -35.29 36.79 -2.41
N PHE A 326 -35.51 35.63 -3.03
CA PHE A 326 -34.46 34.91 -3.78
C PHE A 326 -34.39 35.35 -5.25
N GLU A 327 -35.49 35.87 -5.81
CA GLU A 327 -35.55 36.29 -7.21
C GLU A 327 -35.01 37.73 -7.41
N GLU A 328 -35.11 38.60 -6.40
CA GLU A 328 -34.52 39.96 -6.42
C GLU A 328 -32.98 39.95 -6.23
N ALA A 329 -32.43 38.91 -5.61
CA ALA A 329 -30.98 38.80 -5.37
C ALA A 329 -30.17 38.29 -6.59
N MET A 330 -30.82 37.75 -7.62
CA MET A 330 -30.15 37.28 -8.85
C MET A 330 -30.19 38.28 -10.01
N GLU A 331 -30.92 39.40 -9.88
CA GLU A 331 -30.91 40.46 -10.90
C GLU A 331 -29.80 41.51 -10.65
N GLU A 332 -29.17 41.55 -9.47
CA GLU A 332 -28.14 42.54 -9.12
C GLU A 332 -26.67 42.08 -9.32
N VAL A 333 -26.42 40.86 -9.81
CA VAL A 333 -25.05 40.35 -10.10
C VAL A 333 -24.79 40.23 -11.61
N GLY A 334 -25.63 40.84 -12.45
CA GLY A 334 -25.49 40.90 -13.90
C GLY A 334 -25.16 42.29 -14.44
N ALA A 335 -23.96 42.81 -14.16
CA ALA A 335 -23.36 43.94 -14.89
C ALA A 335 -21.83 43.86 -14.92
#